data_AF-A0A8S9JTM8-F1
#
_entry.id   AF-A0A8S9JTM8-F1
#
_cell.length_a   1.000
_cell.length_b   1.000
_cell.length_c   1.000
_cell.angle_alpha   90.00
_cell.angle_beta   90.00
_cell.angle_gamma   90.00
#
_symmetry.space_group_name_H-M   'P 1'
#
loop_
_entity.id
_entity.type
_entity.pdbx_description
1 polymer ?
#
loop_
_entity_poly.entity_id
_entity_poly.type
_entity_poly.pdbx_seq_one_letter_code
_entity_poly.pdbx_strand_id
1 'polypeptide(L)'
;MNEDFNEDCGRDEVVNHSNRMKPIGRKILEILLNNLNARMEEQDLMGTLRMNVNYYPECPDTKLTVGTGHHCDINTLTLLLQDDILGSLYARYGDKWLHIPNPSSYGSHCG
;
A
#
# COMPACT_ATOMS: atom_id res chain seq x y z
N MET A 1 -22.06 -0.09 -19.17
CA MET A 1 -21.93 0.83 -20.31
C MET A 1 -21.38 2.13 -19.76
N ASN A 2 -20.13 2.40 -20.10
CA ASN A 2 -19.42 3.68 -20.16
C ASN A 2 -19.79 4.76 -19.13
N GLU A 3 -18.97 4.84 -18.07
CA GLU A 3 -18.47 6.13 -17.63
C GLU A 3 -16.99 6.16 -18.01
N ASP A 4 -16.63 7.07 -18.91
CA ASP A 4 -15.27 7.30 -19.34
C ASP A 4 -14.43 7.65 -18.10
N PHE A 5 -13.61 6.71 -17.63
CA PHE A 5 -12.43 7.07 -16.84
C PHE A 5 -11.55 7.92 -17.76
N ASN A 6 -11.74 9.23 -17.68
CA ASN A 6 -10.94 10.19 -18.41
C ASN A 6 -9.48 9.99 -17.94
N GLU A 7 -8.65 9.35 -18.77
CA GLU A 7 -7.26 8.98 -18.47
C GLU A 7 -6.41 10.16 -17.97
N ASP A 8 -6.87 11.39 -18.21
CA ASP A 8 -6.18 12.63 -17.86
C ASP A 8 -6.43 13.08 -16.39
N CYS A 9 -7.58 12.76 -15.80
CA CYS A 9 -8.01 13.37 -14.50
C CYS A 9 -7.28 12.80 -13.27
N GLY A 10 -6.60 11.66 -13.38
CA GLY A 10 -5.89 11.04 -12.25
C GLY A 10 -4.38 10.90 -12.45
N ARG A 11 -3.89 11.25 -13.64
CA ARG A 11 -2.50 11.03 -14.01
C ARG A 11 -1.56 11.90 -13.18
N ASP A 12 -1.85 13.18 -13.10
CA ASP A 12 -1.01 14.15 -12.39
C ASP A 12 -1.00 13.86 -10.89
N GLU A 13 -2.12 13.47 -10.31
CA GLU A 13 -2.25 13.07 -8.91
C GLU A 13 -1.38 11.85 -8.61
N VAL A 14 -1.46 10.80 -9.44
CA VAL A 14 -0.65 9.59 -9.29
C VAL A 14 0.83 9.90 -9.45
N VAL A 15 1.22 10.71 -10.45
CA VAL A 15 2.61 11.12 -10.66
C VAL A 15 3.12 11.95 -9.48
N ASN A 16 2.35 12.92 -9.02
CA ASN A 16 2.71 13.78 -7.90
C ASN A 16 2.80 12.97 -6.60
N HIS A 17 1.89 12.04 -6.36
CA HIS A 17 1.95 11.14 -5.22
C HIS A 17 3.20 10.24 -5.29
N SER A 18 3.48 9.63 -6.44
CA SER A 18 4.69 8.85 -6.70
C SER A 18 5.96 9.61 -6.34
N ASN A 19 6.06 10.86 -6.81
CA ASN A 19 7.19 11.75 -6.53
C ASN A 19 7.34 12.08 -5.03
N ARG A 20 6.23 12.20 -4.29
CA ARG A 20 6.26 12.39 -2.82
C ARG A 20 6.65 11.12 -2.06
N MET A 21 6.24 9.94 -2.54
CA MET A 21 6.52 8.67 -1.86
C MET A 21 7.94 8.16 -2.10
N LYS A 22 8.54 8.45 -3.27
CA LYS A 22 9.89 8.02 -3.62
C LYS A 22 10.97 8.39 -2.58
N PRO A 23 11.08 9.63 -2.08
CA PRO A 23 12.06 9.96 -1.04
C PRO A 23 11.78 9.26 0.30
N ILE A 24 10.51 8.97 0.62
CA ILE A 24 10.16 8.22 1.84
C ILE A 24 10.65 6.77 1.74
N GLY A 25 10.36 6.10 0.63
CA GLY A 25 10.82 4.73 0.38
C GLY A 25 12.34 4.64 0.38
N ARG A 26 13.03 5.61 -0.24
CA ARG A 26 14.50 5.74 -0.17
C ARG A 26 14.97 5.79 1.28
N LYS A 27 14.40 6.68 2.09
CA LYS A 27 14.84 6.88 3.47
C LYS A 27 14.64 5.65 4.35
N ILE A 28 13.53 4.93 4.15
CA ILE A 28 13.25 3.67 4.85
C ILE A 28 14.31 2.63 4.48
N LEU A 29 14.61 2.45 3.19
CA LEU A 29 15.64 1.51 2.74
C LEU A 29 17.03 1.88 3.27
N GLU A 30 17.41 3.16 3.24
CA GLU A 30 18.67 3.64 3.85
C GLU A 30 18.76 3.22 5.33
N ILE A 31 17.70 3.44 6.11
CA ILE A 31 17.67 3.10 7.53
C ILE A 31 17.80 1.59 7.72
N LEU A 32 17.08 0.79 6.94
CA LEU A 32 17.13 -0.68 7.02
C LEU A 32 18.53 -1.20 6.67
N LEU A 33 19.11 -0.74 5.57
CA LEU A 33 20.44 -1.15 5.12
C LEU A 33 21.54 -0.80 6.14
N ASN A 34 21.48 0.40 6.70
CA ASN A 34 22.42 0.83 7.75
C ASN A 34 22.31 -0.05 9.01
N ASN A 35 21.09 -0.33 9.50
CA ASN A 35 20.90 -1.17 10.68
C ASN A 35 21.28 -2.64 10.45
N LEU A 36 21.24 -3.10 9.20
CA LEU A 36 21.70 -4.43 8.80
C LEU A 36 23.21 -4.49 8.50
N ASN A 37 23.93 -3.36 8.56
CA ASN A 37 25.32 -3.22 8.09
C ASN A 37 25.52 -3.77 6.67
N ALA A 38 24.52 -3.55 5.80
CA ALA A 38 24.58 -3.98 4.41
C ALA A 38 25.65 -3.17 3.66
N ARG A 39 26.30 -3.81 2.68
CA ARG A 39 27.27 -3.16 1.79
C ARG A 39 26.62 -2.59 0.52
N MET A 40 25.30 -2.66 0.44
CA MET A 40 24.50 -2.20 -0.69
C MET A 40 23.95 -0.82 -0.36
N GLU A 41 23.78 -0.01 -1.40
CA GLU A 41 23.12 1.28 -1.28
C GLU A 41 21.63 1.13 -1.61
N GLU A 42 20.80 2.05 -1.15
CA GLU A 42 19.36 1.95 -1.37
C GLU A 42 19.00 2.05 -2.85
N GLN A 43 19.81 2.73 -3.66
CA GLN A 43 19.55 2.85 -5.10
C GLN A 43 19.66 1.50 -5.82
N ASP A 44 20.47 0.56 -5.31
CA ASP A 44 20.58 -0.80 -5.84
C ASP A 44 19.26 -1.58 -5.69
N LEU A 45 18.43 -1.18 -4.72
CA LEU A 45 17.13 -1.78 -4.42
C LEU A 45 15.95 -1.00 -4.99
N MET A 46 16.16 0.26 -5.40
CA MET A 46 15.14 1.16 -5.95
C MET A 46 15.07 1.09 -7.48
N GLY A 47 14.86 -0.12 -8.01
CA GLY A 47 14.67 -0.36 -9.44
C GLY A 47 13.41 0.30 -10.01
N THR A 48 12.44 -0.50 -10.46
CA THR A 48 11.18 0.05 -10.99
C THR A 48 10.19 0.38 -9.87
N LEU A 49 9.68 1.62 -9.88
CA LEU A 49 8.54 2.01 -9.06
C LEU A 49 7.23 1.68 -9.79
N ARG A 50 6.33 0.97 -9.13
CA ARG A 50 4.97 0.70 -9.61
C ARG A 50 3.96 1.16 -8.57
N MET A 51 2.85 1.73 -9.04
CA MET A 51 1.73 2.12 -8.21
C MET A 51 0.47 1.43 -8.73
N ASN A 52 -0.28 0.83 -7.81
CA ASN A 52 -1.58 0.24 -8.09
C ASN A 52 -2.63 1.01 -7.29
N VAL A 53 -3.72 1.38 -7.95
CA VAL A 53 -4.91 1.94 -7.30
C VAL A 53 -5.96 0.84 -7.26
N ASN A 54 -6.17 0.28 -6.07
CA ASN A 54 -7.09 -0.83 -5.89
C ASN A 54 -8.45 -0.30 -5.41
N TYR A 55 -9.50 -0.52 -6.20
CA TYR A 55 -10.86 -0.20 -5.83
C TYR A 55 -11.62 -1.49 -5.50
N TYR A 56 -12.13 -1.58 -4.26
CA TYR A 56 -12.90 -2.71 -3.78
C TYR A 56 -14.36 -2.27 -3.55
N PRO A 57 -15.27 -2.54 -4.50
CA PRO A 57 -16.67 -2.18 -4.34
C PRO A 57 -17.34 -3.00 -3.23
N GLU A 58 -18.50 -2.54 -2.76
CA GLU A 58 -19.32 -3.30 -1.81
C GLU A 58 -19.63 -4.70 -2.34
N CYS A 59 -19.45 -5.70 -1.49
CA CYS A 59 -19.70 -7.09 -1.82
C CYS A 59 -20.96 -7.58 -1.09
N PRO A 60 -21.97 -8.09 -1.82
CA PRO A 60 -23.19 -8.62 -1.21
C PRO A 60 -22.96 -9.80 -0.25
N ASP A 61 -21.93 -10.60 -0.50
CA ASP A 61 -21.53 -11.72 0.36
C ASP A 61 -20.01 -11.79 0.51
N THR A 62 -19.50 -11.08 1.51
CA THR A 62 -18.07 -11.00 1.84
C THR A 62 -17.48 -12.31 2.37
N LYS A 63 -18.29 -13.34 2.65
CA LYS A 63 -17.80 -14.64 3.14
C LYS A 63 -17.31 -15.54 2.01
N LEU A 64 -17.75 -15.28 0.78
CA LEU A 64 -17.48 -16.11 -0.39
C LEU A 64 -16.34 -15.58 -1.26
N THR A 65 -15.87 -14.35 -1.01
CA THR A 65 -14.80 -13.72 -1.79
C THR A 65 -13.87 -12.90 -0.91
N VAL A 66 -12.70 -12.60 -1.44
CA VAL A 66 -11.70 -11.71 -0.84
C VAL A 66 -11.30 -10.66 -1.85
N GLY A 67 -11.03 -9.43 -1.41
CA GLY A 67 -10.60 -8.35 -2.30
C GLY A 67 -9.29 -8.70 -3.03
N THR A 68 -8.31 -9.20 -2.28
CA THR A 68 -7.07 -9.77 -2.82
C THR A 68 -6.80 -11.10 -2.14
N GLY A 69 -6.45 -12.12 -2.93
CA GLY A 69 -6.08 -13.44 -2.40
C GLY A 69 -4.83 -13.40 -1.52
N HIS A 70 -4.61 -14.47 -0.75
CA HIS A 70 -3.40 -14.61 0.07
C HIS A 70 -2.15 -14.63 -0.81
N HIS A 71 -1.22 -13.71 -0.56
CA HIS A 71 0.04 -13.62 -1.28
C HIS A 71 1.11 -12.95 -0.42
N CYS A 72 2.35 -12.97 -0.93
CA CYS A 72 3.41 -12.08 -0.49
C CYS A 72 3.80 -11.21 -1.67
N ASP A 73 4.12 -9.95 -1.40
CA ASP A 73 4.61 -9.07 -2.43
C ASP A 73 5.98 -9.54 -2.93
N ILE A 74 6.20 -9.43 -4.24
CA ILE A 74 7.47 -9.77 -4.89
C ILE A 74 8.47 -8.60 -4.89
N ASN A 75 8.03 -7.41 -4.47
CA ASN A 75 8.83 -6.19 -4.51
C ASN A 75 9.73 -6.06 -3.26
N THR A 76 10.72 -5.18 -3.35
CA THR A 76 11.63 -4.88 -2.23
C THR A 76 10.89 -4.22 -1.06
N LEU A 77 9.99 -3.29 -1.36
CA LEU A 77 9.25 -2.49 -0.39
C LEU A 77 7.90 -2.05 -0.98
N THR A 78 6.82 -2.33 -0.26
CA THR A 78 5.49 -1.78 -0.54
C THR A 78 5.19 -0.67 0.47
N LEU A 79 4.80 0.50 -0.03
CA LEU A 79 4.18 1.55 0.77
C LEU A 79 2.69 1.57 0.44
N LEU A 80 1.86 1.27 1.43
CA LEU A 80 0.41 1.19 1.27
C LEU A 80 -0.26 2.41 1.91
N LEU A 81 -1.08 3.11 1.13
CA LEU A 81 -2.02 4.12 1.63
C LEU A 81 -3.42 3.48 1.64
N GLN A 82 -4.00 3.37 2.83
CA GLN A 82 -5.35 2.82 3.01
C GLN A 82 -6.36 3.95 3.20
N ASP A 83 -7.58 3.72 2.72
CA ASP A 83 -8.73 4.58 3.03
C ASP A 83 -9.20 4.38 4.48
N ASP A 84 -9.83 5.39 5.06
CA ASP A 84 -10.34 5.43 6.43
C ASP A 84 -11.58 4.54 6.61
N ILE A 85 -12.30 4.28 5.51
CA ILE A 85 -13.55 3.50 5.52
C ILE A 85 -13.26 1.99 5.46
N LEU A 86 -12.26 1.58 4.68
CA LEU A 86 -11.95 0.18 4.40
C LEU A 86 -10.78 -0.30 5.28
N GLY A 87 -11.07 -0.61 6.54
CA GLY A 87 -10.16 -1.34 7.44
C GLY A 87 -10.03 -2.82 7.03
N SER A 88 -9.55 -3.12 5.84
CA SER A 88 -9.66 -4.45 5.22
C SER A 88 -8.34 -5.21 5.08
N LEU A 89 -7.20 -4.63 5.51
CA LEU A 89 -5.92 -5.32 5.42
C LEU A 89 -5.76 -6.34 6.54
N TYR A 90 -5.42 -7.57 6.16
CA TYR A 90 -5.03 -8.62 7.09
C TYR A 90 -3.64 -9.14 6.74
N ALA A 91 -2.78 -9.27 7.74
CA ALA A 91 -1.46 -9.88 7.63
C ALA A 91 -1.44 -11.24 8.33
N ARG A 92 -0.69 -12.21 7.80
CA ARG A 92 -0.54 -13.53 8.43
C ARG A 92 0.74 -13.60 9.25
N TYR A 93 0.63 -14.01 10.51
CA TYR A 93 1.76 -14.33 11.38
C TYR A 93 1.59 -15.73 11.97
N GLY A 94 2.43 -16.68 11.53
CA GLY A 94 2.20 -18.10 11.79
C GLY A 94 0.88 -18.57 11.19
N ASP A 95 0.00 -19.16 11.99
CA ASP A 95 -1.33 -19.61 11.57
C ASP A 95 -2.46 -18.63 11.92
N LYS A 96 -2.11 -17.39 12.28
CA LYS A 96 -3.08 -16.35 12.66
C LYS A 96 -3.13 -15.24 11.64
N TRP A 97 -4.34 -14.75 11.40
CA TRP A 97 -4.60 -13.52 10.66
C TRP A 97 -4.74 -12.35 11.63
N LEU A 98 -3.98 -11.29 11.36
CA LEU A 98 -3.94 -10.05 12.14
C LEU A 98 -4.59 -8.95 11.32
N HIS A 99 -5.63 -8.33 11.86
CA HIS A 99 -6.23 -7.13 11.29
C HIS A 99 -5.27 -5.95 11.43
N ILE A 100 -5.01 -5.24 10.33
CA ILE A 100 -4.17 -4.05 10.31
C ILE A 100 -5.08 -2.82 10.19
N PRO A 101 -5.34 -2.10 11.30
CA PRO A 101 -6.20 -0.93 11.28
C PRO A 101 -5.51 0.25 10.58
N ASN A 102 -6.30 1.10 9.94
CA ASN A 102 -5.79 2.35 9.39
C ASN A 102 -5.36 3.28 10.54
N PRO A 103 -4.10 3.74 10.60
CA PRO A 103 -3.60 4.64 11.65
C PRO A 103 -4.43 5.92 11.80
N SER A 104 -5.00 6.44 10.71
CA SER A 104 -5.83 7.65 10.68
C SER A 104 -7.19 7.46 11.35
N SER A 105 -7.67 6.22 11.49
CA SER A 105 -8.95 5.90 12.13
C SER A 105 -8.93 6.01 13.67
N TYR A 106 -7.75 6.14 14.29
CA TYR A 106 -7.62 6.29 15.74
C TYR A 106 -8.00 7.68 16.29
N GLY A 107 -8.45 8.61 15.43
CA GLY A 107 -8.77 10.00 15.80
C GLY A 107 -10.26 10.37 15.88
N SER A 108 -11.20 9.47 15.54
CA SER A 108 -12.63 9.80 15.41
C SER A 108 -13.55 9.26 16.51
N HIS A 109 -12.99 8.84 17.66
CA HIS A 109 -13.75 8.46 18.86
C HIS A 109 -13.35 9.29 20.09
N CYS A 110 -13.44 10.61 19.97
CA CYS A 110 -13.58 11.52 21.11
C CYS A 110 -14.81 12.40 20.85
N GLY A 111 -15.96 11.99 21.42
CA GLY A 111 -17.24 12.70 21.32
C GLY A 111 -18.42 11.76 21.37
#